data_AF-A0A5A7P676-F1
#
_entry.id   AF-A0A5A7P676-F1
#
_cell.length_a   1.000
_cell.length_b   1.000
_cell.length_c   1.000
_cell.angle_alpha   90.00
_cell.angle_beta   90.00
_cell.angle_gamma   90.00
#
_symmetry.space_group_name_H-M   'P 1'
#
loop_
_entity.id
_entity.type
_entity.pdbx_description
1 polymer ?
#
loop_
_entity_poly.entity_id
_entity_poly.type
_entity_poly.pdbx_seq_one_letter_code
_entity_poly.pdbx_strand_id
1 'polypeptide(L)'
;MAVLSGLRHFSFTSGGGAIDGGCRELMKKRAADPAAQKAEADAGERFDPAAPPPFRIADVRAAIPPHCWVRDPWRSLSYVARDAAAVAGLIVAAVWLDSWLFWPVYWLAQGTMFWAMFVLGHDCGHGSFSESTTLNNVVGHILHSLILVPYHGWRISHRTHHQNHGHVENDESWVPLPEKLYKKLGYSTKFLRYKIPFPMFAYPMYLWYRSPGKSGSHFDPHSDLFKPHERKLVMTSTICWGLMLAFLFYISTIIGPLLLIKLYVVPYLIFVAWLDTVTYLHHHGHDRKLPWYRGKEWSYLRGGLTTVDRDYGIFNGIHHDIGTHVIHHLFPQIPHYHLVEATREAKRVLREYYREPKKSGLIPIHLIPNLVKSIQTDHFVSDHGDVVYYQTDDKIFSSQ
;
A
#
# COMPACT_ATOMS: atom_id res chain seq x y z
N MET A 1 -36.82 52.37 13.82
CA MET A 1 -35.75 51.72 14.62
C MET A 1 -35.16 50.60 13.76
N ALA A 2 -34.24 50.92 12.85
CA ALA A 2 -32.79 50.70 12.99
C ALA A 2 -32.50 49.23 13.36
N VAL A 3 -31.96 48.34 12.51
CA VAL A 3 -30.83 48.45 11.58
C VAL A 3 -30.97 47.37 10.48
N LEU A 4 -30.95 47.77 9.20
CA LEU A 4 -30.64 46.95 8.01
C LEU A 4 -30.27 47.91 6.87
N SER A 5 -28.98 48.08 6.58
CA SER A 5 -28.47 48.76 5.37
C SER A 5 -26.94 48.84 5.45
N GLY A 6 -26.22 48.21 4.51
CA GLY A 6 -24.78 48.43 4.42
C GLY A 6 -23.96 47.42 3.61
N LEU A 7 -24.44 47.01 2.43
CA LEU A 7 -23.60 46.36 1.42
C LEU A 7 -23.39 47.37 0.29
N ARG A 8 -22.15 47.86 0.11
CA ARG A 8 -21.59 48.23 -1.20
C ARG A 8 -20.09 48.61 -1.12
N HIS A 9 -19.35 48.03 -2.07
CA HIS A 9 -18.16 48.54 -2.77
C HIS A 9 -16.80 48.49 -2.07
N PHE A 10 -15.98 47.53 -2.48
CA PHE A 10 -14.57 47.79 -2.77
C PHE A 10 -14.17 47.16 -4.12
N SER A 11 -13.61 48.02 -4.97
CA SER A 11 -13.16 47.75 -6.33
C SER A 11 -11.95 46.80 -6.38
N PHE A 12 -11.93 45.97 -7.41
CA PHE A 12 -10.74 45.26 -7.88
C PHE A 12 -9.78 46.28 -8.53
N THR A 13 -8.56 46.41 -8.00
CA THR A 13 -7.42 47.01 -8.72
C THR A 13 -6.37 45.93 -8.95
N SER A 14 -6.09 45.68 -10.22
CA SER A 14 -5.05 44.80 -10.73
C SER A 14 -3.65 45.33 -10.41
N GLY A 15 -2.88 44.58 -9.64
CA GLY A 15 -1.44 44.81 -9.42
C GLY A 15 -0.65 43.56 -9.82
N GLY A 16 -0.59 43.26 -11.11
CA GLY A 16 0.29 42.24 -11.68
C GLY A 16 1.43 42.90 -12.44
N GLY A 17 2.67 42.58 -12.08
CA GLY A 17 3.84 42.99 -12.86
C GLY A 17 5.16 42.91 -12.09
N ALA A 18 6.11 42.17 -12.66
CA ALA A 18 7.57 42.29 -12.50
C ALA A 18 8.37 41.29 -11.63
N ILE A 19 7.76 40.38 -10.85
CA ILE A 19 8.55 39.40 -10.05
C ILE A 19 8.45 37.91 -10.49
N ASP A 20 7.41 37.51 -11.24
CA ASP A 20 7.24 36.10 -11.67
C ASP A 20 7.81 35.81 -13.09
N GLY A 21 8.06 36.86 -13.89
CA GLY A 21 8.55 36.71 -15.27
C GLY A 21 10.01 36.27 -15.37
N GLY A 22 10.90 36.90 -14.60
CA GLY A 22 12.33 36.61 -14.65
C GLY A 22 12.70 35.21 -14.16
N CYS A 23 11.98 34.69 -13.16
CA CYS A 23 12.23 33.36 -12.62
C CYS A 23 11.77 32.26 -13.60
N ARG A 24 10.62 32.43 -14.25
CA ARG A 24 10.16 31.51 -15.31
C ARG A 24 11.05 31.54 -16.55
N GLU A 25 11.58 32.70 -16.91
CA GLU A 25 12.43 32.84 -18.09
C GLU A 25 13.85 32.29 -17.85
N LEU A 26 14.39 32.44 -16.63
CA LEU A 26 15.62 31.77 -16.19
C LEU A 26 15.46 30.24 -16.12
N MET A 27 14.32 29.74 -15.63
CA MET A 27 14.02 28.31 -15.61
C MET A 27 13.85 27.73 -17.02
N LYS A 28 13.21 28.46 -17.94
CA LYS A 28 13.10 28.06 -19.36
C LYS A 28 14.44 28.09 -20.09
N LYS A 29 15.30 29.09 -19.82
CA LYS A 29 16.65 29.16 -20.39
C LYS A 29 17.56 28.05 -19.86
N ARG A 30 17.44 27.68 -18.58
CA ARG A 30 18.17 26.55 -17.98
C ARG A 30 17.71 25.19 -18.53
N ALA A 31 16.43 25.03 -18.84
CA ALA A 31 15.88 23.83 -19.47
C ALA A 31 16.23 23.70 -20.97
N ALA A 32 16.62 24.78 -21.64
CA ALA A 32 17.01 24.80 -23.05
C ALA A 32 18.54 24.81 -23.26
N ASP A 33 19.33 24.80 -22.20
CA ASP A 33 20.79 24.77 -22.27
C ASP A 33 21.28 23.35 -22.60
N PRO A 34 21.95 23.14 -23.76
CA PRO A 34 22.49 21.83 -24.14
C PRO A 34 23.48 21.26 -23.12
N ALA A 35 24.19 22.11 -22.36
CA ALA A 35 25.11 21.67 -21.31
C ALA A 35 24.37 21.20 -20.05
N ALA A 36 23.24 21.81 -19.72
CA ALA A 36 22.38 21.36 -18.62
C ALA A 36 21.67 20.04 -18.97
N GLN A 37 21.17 19.91 -20.20
CA GLN A 37 20.59 18.66 -20.71
C GLN A 37 21.64 17.54 -20.80
N LYS A 38 22.87 17.87 -21.20
CA LYS A 38 23.99 16.91 -21.21
C LYS A 38 24.45 16.54 -19.80
N ALA A 39 24.46 17.46 -18.84
CA ALA A 39 24.77 17.15 -17.44
C ALA A 39 23.68 16.29 -16.77
N GLU A 40 22.41 16.49 -17.13
CA GLU A 40 21.29 15.68 -16.68
C GLU A 40 21.28 14.29 -17.35
N ALA A 41 21.69 14.21 -18.62
CA ALA A 41 21.93 12.96 -19.34
C ALA A 41 23.15 12.18 -18.79
N ASP A 42 24.28 12.85 -18.55
CA ASP A 42 25.50 12.26 -17.95
C ASP A 42 25.25 11.84 -16.49
N ALA A 43 24.42 12.58 -15.73
CA ALA A 43 23.98 12.17 -14.39
C ALA A 43 23.07 10.94 -14.45
N GLY A 44 22.21 10.86 -15.47
CA GLY A 44 21.36 9.71 -15.74
C GLY A 44 22.12 8.42 -16.10
N GLU A 45 23.32 8.53 -16.67
CA GLU A 45 24.23 7.41 -16.95
C GLU A 45 25.10 6.99 -15.75
N ARG A 46 25.24 7.85 -14.72
CA ARG A 46 26.16 7.62 -13.59
C ARG A 46 25.53 6.97 -12.35
N PHE A 47 24.20 7.05 -12.18
CA PHE A 47 23.51 6.53 -11.00
C PHE A 47 22.93 5.12 -11.24
N ASP A 48 23.51 4.10 -10.60
CA ASP A 48 22.94 2.76 -10.53
C ASP A 48 22.05 2.61 -9.27
N PRO A 49 20.70 2.56 -9.42
CA PRO A 49 19.80 2.39 -8.28
C PRO A 49 19.94 1.02 -7.60
N ALA A 50 20.60 0.06 -8.22
CA ALA A 50 20.85 -1.24 -7.62
C ALA A 50 22.10 -1.26 -6.74
N ALA A 51 23.06 -0.35 -6.95
CA ALA A 51 24.30 -0.29 -6.19
C ALA A 51 24.06 0.03 -4.71
N PRO A 52 24.90 -0.46 -3.77
CA PRO A 52 24.81 -0.11 -2.36
C PRO A 52 24.83 1.42 -2.15
N PRO A 53 23.91 1.99 -1.36
CA PRO A 53 23.89 3.43 -1.13
C PRO A 53 25.10 3.91 -0.32
N PRO A 54 25.54 5.16 -0.49
CA PRO A 54 26.67 5.74 0.25
C PRO A 54 26.30 6.15 1.68
N PHE A 55 25.15 5.71 2.20
CA PHE A 55 24.64 6.00 3.53
C PHE A 55 24.14 4.71 4.21
N ARG A 56 24.09 4.73 5.53
CA ARG A 56 23.60 3.64 6.37
C ARG A 56 22.17 3.92 6.79
N ILE A 57 21.43 2.88 7.18
CA ILE A 57 20.08 3.03 7.73
C ILE A 57 20.05 3.94 8.98
N ALA A 58 21.14 3.95 9.76
CA ALA A 58 21.29 4.83 10.92
C ALA A 58 21.29 6.32 10.54
N ASP A 59 21.84 6.67 9.38
CA ASP A 59 21.86 8.06 8.89
C ASP A 59 20.44 8.51 8.52
N VAL A 60 19.67 7.63 7.87
CA VAL A 60 18.25 7.88 7.56
C VAL A 60 17.45 8.03 8.84
N ARG A 61 17.68 7.16 9.83
CA ARG A 61 17.02 7.23 11.15
C ARG A 61 17.32 8.55 11.85
N ALA A 62 18.58 9.00 11.84
CA ALA A 62 19.03 10.22 12.51
C ALA A 62 18.43 11.50 11.89
N ALA A 63 18.06 11.46 10.61
CA ALA A 63 17.39 12.57 9.95
C ALA A 63 15.91 12.72 10.36
N ILE A 64 15.27 11.67 10.87
CA ILE A 64 13.85 11.69 11.24
C ILE A 64 13.68 12.32 12.63
N PRO A 65 12.83 13.35 12.78
CA PRO A 65 12.61 14.03 14.06
C PRO A 65 12.19 13.08 15.19
N PRO A 66 12.67 13.28 16.43
CA PRO A 66 12.34 12.41 17.56
C PRO A 66 10.83 12.23 17.81
N HIS A 67 10.02 13.27 17.59
CA HIS A 67 8.57 13.20 17.82
C HIS A 67 7.86 12.28 16.81
N CYS A 68 8.40 12.07 15.61
CA CYS A 68 7.82 11.12 14.65
C CYS A 68 7.83 9.67 15.16
N TRP A 69 8.64 9.35 16.17
CA TRP A 69 8.74 8.03 16.78
C TRP A 69 7.78 7.83 17.95
N VAL A 70 7.08 8.88 18.38
CA VAL A 70 6.16 8.83 19.52
C VAL A 70 4.84 8.22 19.09
N ARG A 71 4.47 7.12 19.74
CA ARG A 71 3.21 6.40 19.50
C ARG A 71 2.17 6.87 20.50
N ASP A 72 1.29 7.76 20.07
CA ASP A 72 0.17 8.26 20.88
C ASP A 72 -1.07 7.35 20.70
N PRO A 73 -1.44 6.55 21.71
CA PRO A 73 -2.59 5.65 21.61
C PRO A 73 -3.92 6.41 21.50
N TRP A 74 -4.04 7.62 22.07
CA TRP A 74 -5.28 8.40 21.98
C TRP A 74 -5.48 8.95 20.58
N ARG A 75 -4.40 9.44 19.98
CA ARG A 75 -4.41 9.84 18.57
C ARG A 75 -4.77 8.66 17.68
N SER A 76 -4.13 7.51 17.84
CA SER A 76 -4.43 6.30 17.07
C SER A 76 -5.89 5.84 17.25
N LEU A 77 -6.42 5.83 18.48
CA LEU A 77 -7.81 5.51 18.76
C LEU A 77 -8.79 6.53 18.17
N SER A 78 -8.41 7.81 18.06
CA SER A 78 -9.24 8.82 17.40
C SER A 78 -9.44 8.53 15.91
N TYR A 79 -8.42 8.00 15.21
CA TYR A 79 -8.55 7.53 13.82
C TYR A 79 -9.46 6.32 13.72
N VAL A 80 -9.38 5.37 14.67
CA VAL A 80 -10.32 4.24 14.74
C VAL A 80 -11.75 4.71 14.93
N ALA A 81 -12.00 5.64 15.85
CA ALA A 81 -13.33 6.19 16.10
C ALA A 81 -13.88 6.93 14.87
N ARG A 82 -13.05 7.75 14.21
CA ARG A 82 -13.38 8.44 12.96
C ARG A 82 -13.80 7.46 11.88
N ASP A 83 -12.98 6.44 11.63
CA ASP A 83 -13.20 5.48 10.54
C ASP A 83 -14.42 4.59 10.83
N ALA A 84 -14.60 4.15 12.08
CA ALA A 84 -15.77 3.39 12.50
C ALA A 84 -17.06 4.21 12.39
N ALA A 85 -17.03 5.50 12.75
CA ALA A 85 -18.17 6.40 12.59
C ALA A 85 -18.52 6.62 11.11
N ALA A 86 -17.52 6.76 10.24
CA ALA A 86 -17.75 6.86 8.80
C ALA A 86 -18.36 5.58 8.22
N VAL A 87 -17.84 4.40 8.61
CA VAL A 87 -18.41 3.08 8.24
C VAL A 87 -19.87 2.96 8.67
N ALA A 88 -20.18 3.27 9.93
CA ALA A 88 -21.54 3.21 10.44
C ALA A 88 -22.47 4.21 9.74
N GLY A 89 -21.99 5.45 9.54
CA GLY A 89 -22.75 6.50 8.85
C GLY A 89 -23.07 6.15 7.40
N LEU A 90 -22.13 5.54 6.68
CA LEU A 90 -22.33 5.06 5.30
C LEU A 90 -23.39 3.94 5.25
N ILE A 91 -23.34 2.99 6.19
CA ILE A 91 -24.36 1.92 6.29
C ILE A 91 -25.75 2.53 6.54
N VAL A 92 -25.86 3.45 7.50
CA VAL A 92 -27.13 4.14 7.81
C VAL A 92 -27.64 4.90 6.59
N ALA A 93 -26.78 5.64 5.89
CA ALA A 93 -27.14 6.37 4.69
C ALA A 93 -27.62 5.44 3.56
N ALA A 94 -26.94 4.30 3.36
CA ALA A 94 -27.31 3.34 2.33
C ALA A 94 -28.66 2.68 2.59
N VAL A 95 -28.93 2.32 3.86
CA VAL A 95 -30.23 1.76 4.26
C VAL A 95 -31.34 2.81 4.18
N TRP A 96 -31.07 4.05 4.58
CA TRP A 96 -32.06 5.13 4.56
C TRP A 96 -32.42 5.57 3.13
N LEU A 97 -31.43 5.68 2.24
CA LEU A 97 -31.64 6.09 0.85
C LEU A 97 -32.15 4.96 -0.05
N ASP A 98 -31.75 3.72 0.23
CA ASP A 98 -32.00 2.47 -0.53
C ASP A 98 -32.31 2.68 -2.02
N SER A 99 -31.35 3.27 -2.73
CA SER A 99 -31.51 3.63 -4.14
C SER A 99 -30.41 3.00 -4.98
N TRP A 100 -30.77 2.43 -6.13
CA TRP A 100 -29.82 1.90 -7.11
C TRP A 100 -28.83 2.95 -7.63
N LEU A 101 -29.16 4.25 -7.53
CA LEU A 101 -28.23 5.32 -7.83
C LEU A 101 -27.19 5.53 -6.73
N PHE A 102 -27.55 5.27 -5.47
CA PHE A 102 -26.67 5.47 -4.32
C PHE A 102 -25.81 4.25 -4.01
N TRP A 103 -26.28 3.03 -4.32
CA TRP A 103 -25.56 1.79 -4.04
C TRP A 103 -24.12 1.76 -4.58
N PRO A 104 -23.83 2.17 -5.83
CA PRO A 104 -22.45 2.22 -6.32
C PRO A 104 -21.56 3.21 -5.55
N VAL A 105 -22.11 4.36 -5.15
CA VAL A 105 -21.39 5.36 -4.35
C VAL A 105 -21.07 4.80 -2.96
N TYR A 106 -22.06 4.18 -2.32
CA TYR A 106 -21.88 3.47 -1.06
C TYR A 106 -20.83 2.38 -1.18
N TRP A 107 -20.89 1.51 -2.20
CA TRP A 107 -19.94 0.41 -2.36
C TRP A 107 -18.49 0.89 -2.44
N LEU A 108 -18.24 1.91 -3.27
CA LEU A 108 -16.91 2.49 -3.41
C LEU A 108 -16.44 3.15 -2.11
N ALA A 109 -17.28 3.96 -1.46
CA ALA A 109 -16.94 4.63 -0.22
C ALA A 109 -16.69 3.63 0.92
N GLN A 110 -17.60 2.67 1.09
CA GLN A 110 -17.55 1.67 2.15
C GLN A 110 -16.36 0.73 1.99
N GLY A 111 -16.08 0.26 0.76
CA GLY A 111 -14.91 -0.56 0.49
C GLY A 111 -13.59 0.19 0.71
N THR A 112 -13.55 1.48 0.39
CA THR A 112 -12.40 2.34 0.69
C THR A 112 -12.21 2.53 2.20
N MET A 113 -13.29 2.64 2.97
CA MET A 113 -13.21 2.70 4.44
C MET A 113 -12.80 1.36 5.08
N PHE A 114 -13.19 0.23 4.48
CA PHE A 114 -12.68 -1.08 4.90
C PHE A 114 -11.17 -1.20 4.69
N TRP A 115 -10.66 -0.64 3.58
CA TRP A 115 -9.22 -0.46 3.38
C TRP A 115 -8.57 0.47 4.42
N ALA A 116 -9.21 1.59 4.78
CA ALA A 116 -8.72 2.45 5.87
C ALA A 116 -8.59 1.69 7.21
N MET A 117 -9.58 0.87 7.57
CA MET A 117 -9.54 0.03 8.76
C MET A 117 -8.41 -1.02 8.70
N PHE A 118 -8.14 -1.57 7.51
CA PHE A 118 -7.01 -2.47 7.31
C PHE A 118 -5.69 -1.81 7.68
N VAL A 119 -5.45 -0.58 7.22
CA VAL A 119 -4.21 0.17 7.49
C VAL A 119 -4.04 0.45 9.00
N LEU A 120 -5.12 0.77 9.72
CA LEU A 120 -5.05 0.93 11.18
C LEU A 120 -4.74 -0.39 11.91
N GLY A 121 -5.33 -1.51 11.49
CA GLY A 121 -4.96 -2.83 12.03
C GLY A 121 -3.54 -3.25 11.64
N HIS A 122 -3.06 -2.80 10.49
CA HIS A 122 -1.67 -2.96 10.06
C HIS A 122 -0.69 -2.18 10.96
N ASP A 123 -1.02 -0.95 11.36
CA ASP A 123 -0.26 -0.19 12.36
C ASP A 123 -0.23 -0.90 13.72
N CYS A 124 -1.32 -1.55 14.13
CA CYS A 124 -1.31 -2.44 15.29
C CYS A 124 -0.33 -3.60 15.10
N GLY A 125 -0.29 -4.18 13.89
CA GLY A 125 0.57 -5.29 13.54
C GLY A 125 2.07 -4.97 13.62
N HIS A 126 2.44 -3.76 13.23
CA HIS A 126 3.78 -3.20 13.41
C HIS A 126 4.06 -2.77 14.85
N GLY A 127 3.01 -2.44 15.59
CA GLY A 127 3.15 -1.81 16.90
C GLY A 127 3.49 -0.33 16.80
N SER A 128 3.21 0.31 15.66
CA SER A 128 3.25 1.77 15.48
C SER A 128 1.98 2.44 16.05
N PHE A 129 0.89 1.68 16.21
CA PHE A 129 -0.36 2.18 16.80
C PHE A 129 -0.21 2.61 18.28
N SER A 130 0.52 1.85 19.09
CA SER A 130 0.82 2.16 20.50
C SER A 130 2.02 1.38 21.03
N GLU A 131 2.61 1.81 22.15
CA GLU A 131 3.64 1.03 22.88
C GLU A 131 3.09 -0.25 23.53
N SER A 132 1.78 -0.38 23.70
CA SER A 132 1.17 -1.53 24.37
C SER A 132 0.86 -2.65 23.38
N THR A 133 1.64 -3.74 23.44
CA THR A 133 1.40 -4.95 22.66
C THR A 133 -0.01 -5.50 22.87
N THR A 134 -0.56 -5.42 24.08
CA THR A 134 -1.93 -5.86 24.38
C THR A 134 -2.96 -4.99 23.67
N LEU A 135 -2.82 -3.66 23.73
CA LEU A 135 -3.73 -2.75 23.04
C LEU A 135 -3.70 -2.98 21.53
N ASN A 136 -2.49 -3.08 20.96
CA ASN A 136 -2.31 -3.37 19.54
C ASN A 136 -2.95 -4.69 19.15
N ASN A 137 -2.77 -5.75 19.94
CA ASN A 137 -3.39 -7.04 19.65
C ASN A 137 -4.92 -6.98 19.74
N VAL A 138 -5.49 -6.33 20.74
CA VAL A 138 -6.95 -6.22 20.88
C VAL A 138 -7.55 -5.42 19.72
N VAL A 139 -7.03 -4.21 19.47
CA VAL A 139 -7.53 -3.34 18.40
C VAL A 139 -7.30 -3.97 17.03
N GLY A 140 -6.13 -4.56 16.80
CA GLY A 140 -5.80 -5.25 15.55
C GLY A 140 -6.76 -6.40 15.25
N HIS A 141 -7.09 -7.24 16.25
CA HIS A 141 -8.09 -8.29 16.05
C HIS A 141 -9.47 -7.74 15.72
N ILE A 142 -9.93 -6.70 16.43
CA ILE A 142 -11.23 -6.08 16.16
C ILE A 142 -11.28 -5.56 14.72
N LEU A 143 -10.31 -4.72 14.33
CA LEU A 143 -10.28 -4.09 13.02
C LEU A 143 -10.17 -5.11 11.89
N HIS A 144 -9.21 -6.04 11.98
CA HIS A 144 -8.96 -7.02 10.93
C HIS A 144 -10.05 -8.09 10.84
N SER A 145 -10.59 -8.55 11.97
CA SER A 145 -11.67 -9.55 11.92
C SER A 145 -12.93 -8.98 11.28
N LEU A 146 -13.27 -7.71 11.53
CA LEU A 146 -14.41 -7.03 10.91
C LEU A 146 -14.35 -6.97 9.37
N ILE A 147 -13.16 -7.10 8.79
CA ILE A 147 -12.91 -7.13 7.34
C ILE A 147 -12.31 -8.47 6.89
N LEU A 148 -12.57 -9.54 7.63
CA LEU A 148 -12.18 -10.92 7.29
C LEU A 148 -10.67 -11.12 7.03
N VAL A 149 -9.84 -10.42 7.80
CA VAL A 149 -8.38 -10.63 7.85
C VAL A 149 -8.01 -11.38 9.14
N PRO A 150 -7.32 -12.53 9.07
CA PRO A 150 -6.81 -13.20 10.26
C PRO A 150 -5.61 -12.43 10.83
N TYR A 151 -5.85 -11.55 11.80
CA TYR A 151 -4.85 -10.58 12.30
C TYR A 151 -3.44 -11.15 12.51
N HIS A 152 -3.26 -12.19 13.33
CA HIS A 152 -1.94 -12.77 13.57
C HIS A 152 -1.39 -13.54 12.38
N GLY A 153 -2.25 -14.27 11.66
CA GLY A 153 -1.84 -14.98 10.44
C GLY A 153 -1.20 -14.00 9.46
N TRP A 154 -1.90 -12.91 9.16
CA TRP A 154 -1.43 -11.85 8.27
C TRP A 154 -0.29 -11.02 8.88
N ARG A 155 -0.36 -10.62 10.15
CA ARG A 155 0.67 -9.80 10.81
C ARG A 155 2.03 -10.51 10.80
N ILE A 156 2.07 -11.82 11.04
CA ILE A 156 3.32 -12.58 11.09
C ILE A 156 3.91 -12.72 9.69
N SER A 157 3.11 -13.04 8.67
CA SER A 157 3.59 -13.10 7.28
C SER A 157 4.03 -11.73 6.78
N HIS A 158 3.30 -10.66 7.13
CA HIS A 158 3.67 -9.28 6.82
C HIS A 158 4.97 -8.84 7.52
N ARG A 159 5.18 -9.26 8.78
CA ARG A 159 6.48 -9.05 9.46
C ARG A 159 7.61 -9.75 8.71
N THR A 160 7.39 -10.97 8.21
CA THR A 160 8.37 -11.69 7.38
C THR A 160 8.66 -10.95 6.07
N HIS A 161 7.64 -10.39 5.42
CA HIS A 161 7.79 -9.51 4.25
C HIS A 161 8.68 -8.30 4.56
N HIS A 162 8.39 -7.53 5.62
CA HIS A 162 9.23 -6.39 6.01
C HIS A 162 10.66 -6.78 6.41
N GLN A 163 10.88 -7.99 6.94
CA GLN A 163 12.24 -8.46 7.26
C GLN A 163 13.05 -8.84 6.02
N ASN A 164 12.39 -9.13 4.89
CA ASN A 164 12.99 -9.71 3.70
C ASN A 164 12.65 -8.96 2.41
N HIS A 165 12.09 -7.76 2.48
CA HIS A 165 11.62 -7.02 1.30
C HIS A 165 12.71 -6.93 0.22
N GLY A 166 12.32 -7.14 -1.04
CA GLY A 166 13.26 -7.10 -2.18
C GLY A 166 14.27 -8.26 -2.24
N HIS A 167 14.12 -9.30 -1.40
CA HIS A 167 14.87 -10.56 -1.50
C HIS A 167 14.08 -11.57 -2.35
N VAL A 168 14.69 -12.17 -3.38
CA VAL A 168 13.97 -13.06 -4.30
C VAL A 168 13.41 -14.32 -3.61
N GLU A 169 14.13 -14.91 -2.67
CA GLU A 169 13.75 -16.17 -2.03
C GLU A 169 12.96 -15.99 -0.72
N ASN A 170 13.34 -14.98 0.08
CA ASN A 170 12.87 -14.86 1.45
C ASN A 170 11.68 -13.92 1.62
N ASP A 171 11.41 -13.03 0.65
CA ASP A 171 10.26 -12.12 0.69
C ASP A 171 8.93 -12.88 0.56
N GLU A 172 7.89 -12.46 1.28
CA GLU A 172 6.64 -13.21 1.48
C GLU A 172 5.48 -12.79 0.59
N SER A 173 5.40 -11.51 0.21
CA SER A 173 4.27 -10.95 -0.54
C SER A 173 4.73 -10.38 -1.86
N TRP A 174 3.97 -10.64 -2.93
CA TRP A 174 4.25 -10.17 -4.29
C TRP A 174 5.70 -10.42 -4.78
N VAL A 175 6.31 -11.50 -4.30
CA VAL A 175 7.67 -11.91 -4.69
C VAL A 175 7.73 -12.32 -6.18
N PRO A 176 8.83 -12.02 -6.90
CA PRO A 176 9.04 -12.49 -8.26
C PRO A 176 9.11 -14.02 -8.30
N LEU A 177 8.60 -14.60 -9.36
CA LEU A 177 8.79 -16.02 -9.62
C LEU A 177 10.14 -16.24 -10.31
N PRO A 178 10.99 -17.14 -9.80
CA PRO A 178 12.12 -17.65 -10.57
C PRO A 178 11.62 -18.26 -11.89
N GLU A 179 12.36 -18.06 -12.98
CA GLU A 179 11.97 -18.48 -14.33
C GLU A 179 11.57 -19.96 -14.39
N LYS A 180 12.34 -20.84 -13.75
CA LYS A 180 12.03 -22.29 -13.68
C LYS A 180 10.68 -22.57 -13.02
N LEU A 181 10.32 -21.83 -11.97
CA LEU A 181 9.03 -21.98 -11.31
C LEU A 181 7.90 -21.40 -12.19
N TYR A 182 8.10 -20.21 -12.76
CA TYR A 182 7.15 -19.58 -13.67
C TYR A 182 6.79 -20.48 -14.85
N LYS A 183 7.79 -21.13 -15.48
CA LYS A 183 7.58 -22.07 -16.61
C LYS A 183 6.76 -23.31 -16.23
N LYS A 184 6.77 -23.71 -14.96
CA LYS A 184 5.98 -24.86 -14.46
C LYS A 184 4.53 -24.50 -14.11
N LEU A 185 4.19 -23.21 -14.01
CA LEU A 185 2.83 -22.81 -13.69
C LEU A 185 1.86 -23.16 -14.82
N GLY A 186 0.71 -23.73 -14.43
CA GLY A 186 -0.38 -23.98 -15.35
C GLY A 186 -1.01 -22.70 -15.90
N TYR A 187 -1.72 -22.82 -17.01
CA TYR A 187 -2.38 -21.69 -17.67
C TYR A 187 -3.32 -20.93 -16.73
N SER A 188 -4.14 -21.62 -15.94
CA SER A 188 -5.09 -20.99 -15.01
C SER A 188 -4.40 -20.13 -13.95
N THR A 189 -3.28 -20.59 -13.38
CA THR A 189 -2.50 -19.81 -12.41
C THR A 189 -1.89 -18.58 -13.06
N LYS A 190 -1.32 -18.71 -14.26
CA LYS A 190 -0.80 -17.55 -15.01
C LYS A 190 -1.91 -16.56 -15.36
N PHE A 191 -3.07 -17.06 -15.79
CA PHE A 191 -4.23 -16.23 -16.10
C PHE A 191 -4.70 -15.43 -14.88
N LEU A 192 -4.91 -16.09 -13.73
CA LEU A 192 -5.34 -15.40 -12.50
C LEU A 192 -4.28 -14.41 -11.98
N ARG A 193 -2.99 -14.67 -12.21
CA ARG A 193 -1.88 -13.83 -11.72
C ARG A 193 -1.50 -12.67 -12.64
N TYR A 194 -1.74 -12.77 -13.94
CA TYR A 194 -1.27 -11.78 -14.93
C TYR A 194 -2.36 -11.18 -15.83
N LYS A 195 -3.62 -11.61 -15.70
CA LYS A 195 -4.74 -11.03 -16.45
C LYS A 195 -5.58 -10.10 -15.57
N ILE A 196 -5.51 -8.79 -15.81
CA ILE A 196 -6.44 -7.83 -15.16
C ILE A 196 -7.89 -8.23 -15.45
N PRO A 197 -8.80 -8.19 -14.44
CA PRO A 197 -8.60 -7.68 -13.07
C PRO A 197 -8.28 -8.74 -12.00
N PHE A 198 -8.09 -10.01 -12.38
CA PHE A 198 -8.01 -11.14 -11.44
C PHE A 198 -6.95 -11.00 -10.33
N PRO A 199 -5.75 -10.44 -10.57
CA PRO A 199 -4.74 -10.28 -9.51
C PRO A 199 -5.19 -9.34 -8.39
N MET A 200 -6.17 -8.47 -8.64
CA MET A 200 -6.72 -7.54 -7.65
C MET A 200 -7.75 -8.21 -6.72
N PHE A 201 -7.99 -9.50 -6.90
CA PHE A 201 -8.86 -10.29 -6.03
C PHE A 201 -8.12 -11.52 -5.48
N ALA A 202 -6.79 -11.45 -5.43
CA ALA A 202 -5.92 -12.55 -5.06
C ALA A 202 -5.79 -12.73 -3.55
N TYR A 203 -5.98 -11.67 -2.76
CA TYR A 203 -5.74 -11.69 -1.33
C TYR A 203 -6.47 -12.81 -0.56
N PRO A 204 -7.78 -13.06 -0.77
CA PRO A 204 -8.43 -14.22 -0.16
C PRO A 204 -7.78 -15.54 -0.58
N MET A 205 -7.36 -15.73 -1.83
CA MET A 205 -6.65 -16.97 -2.21
C MET A 205 -5.27 -17.05 -1.55
N TYR A 206 -4.56 -15.93 -1.44
CA TYR A 206 -3.26 -15.83 -0.79
C TYR A 206 -3.32 -16.24 0.69
N LEU A 207 -4.39 -15.87 1.39
CA LEU A 207 -4.56 -16.25 2.79
C LEU A 207 -4.66 -17.78 2.97
N TRP A 208 -5.20 -18.54 2.01
CA TRP A 208 -5.37 -19.99 2.10
C TRP A 208 -4.20 -20.79 1.51
N TYR A 209 -3.56 -20.28 0.45
CA TYR A 209 -2.60 -21.06 -0.36
C TYR A 209 -1.22 -20.42 -0.54
N ARG A 210 -1.02 -19.17 -0.10
CA ARG A 210 0.19 -18.35 -0.34
C ARG A 210 0.54 -18.20 -1.83
N SER A 211 1.63 -17.49 -2.11
CA SER A 211 2.12 -17.28 -3.48
C SER A 211 2.72 -18.57 -4.07
N PRO A 212 2.67 -18.77 -5.41
CA PRO A 212 3.29 -19.92 -6.04
C PRO A 212 4.76 -20.09 -5.64
N GLY A 213 5.15 -21.33 -5.34
CA GLY A 213 6.48 -21.65 -4.79
C GLY A 213 6.54 -21.63 -3.26
N LYS A 214 5.48 -21.20 -2.59
CA LYS A 214 5.30 -21.25 -1.14
C LYS A 214 4.08 -22.12 -0.82
N SER A 215 4.09 -22.77 0.35
CA SER A 215 3.03 -23.68 0.80
C SER A 215 2.46 -23.23 2.13
N GLY A 216 1.26 -23.66 2.50
CA GLY A 216 0.68 -23.35 3.81
C GLY A 216 -0.37 -22.23 3.77
N SER A 217 -0.94 -21.95 4.93
CA SER A 217 -2.13 -21.13 5.09
C SER A 217 -1.99 -20.20 6.28
N HIS A 218 -2.53 -19.00 6.16
CA HIS A 218 -2.56 -18.01 7.23
C HIS A 218 -3.50 -18.40 8.37
N PHE A 219 -4.35 -19.41 8.16
CA PHE A 219 -5.27 -19.94 9.17
C PHE A 219 -4.76 -21.21 9.85
N ASP A 220 -3.75 -21.86 9.28
CA ASP A 220 -3.18 -23.11 9.80
C ASP A 220 -2.02 -22.81 10.75
N PRO A 221 -2.16 -23.05 12.07
CA PRO A 221 -1.07 -22.83 13.03
C PRO A 221 0.18 -23.69 12.75
N HIS A 222 0.06 -24.75 11.96
CA HIS A 222 1.18 -25.61 11.58
C HIS A 222 1.81 -25.24 10.24
N SER A 223 1.33 -24.18 9.57
CA SER A 223 2.01 -23.62 8.41
C SER A 223 3.45 -23.22 8.75
N ASP A 224 4.34 -23.47 7.80
CA ASP A 224 5.72 -23.00 7.72
C ASP A 224 5.87 -21.46 7.78
N LEU A 225 4.77 -20.70 7.67
CA LEU A 225 4.73 -19.26 7.98
C LEU A 225 5.07 -18.95 9.45
N PHE A 226 4.80 -19.90 10.36
CA PHE A 226 4.73 -19.62 11.79
C PHE A 226 5.73 -20.45 12.58
N LYS A 227 6.42 -19.79 13.53
CA LYS A 227 7.26 -20.50 14.49
C LYS A 227 6.39 -21.23 15.52
N PRO A 228 6.89 -22.31 16.16
CA PRO A 228 6.10 -23.07 17.15
C PRO A 228 5.50 -22.24 18.29
N HIS A 229 6.14 -21.15 18.71
CA HIS A 229 5.62 -20.27 19.77
C HIS A 229 4.51 -19.32 19.28
N GLU A 230 4.30 -19.20 17.97
CA GLU A 230 3.31 -18.28 17.36
C GLU A 230 1.97 -18.98 17.07
N ARG A 231 1.94 -20.32 17.14
CA ARG A 231 0.75 -21.12 16.78
C ARG A 231 -0.51 -20.71 17.52
N LYS A 232 -0.41 -20.44 18.82
CA LYS A 232 -1.55 -20.00 19.64
C LYS A 232 -2.11 -18.66 19.16
N LEU A 233 -1.26 -17.75 18.69
CA LEU A 233 -1.67 -16.47 18.13
C LEU A 233 -2.49 -16.68 16.86
N VAL A 234 -2.03 -17.56 15.96
CA VAL A 234 -2.76 -17.91 14.74
C VAL A 234 -4.11 -18.53 15.07
N MET A 235 -4.17 -19.47 16.01
CA MET A 235 -5.43 -20.06 16.47
C MET A 235 -6.43 -18.99 16.96
N THR A 236 -5.98 -18.04 17.78
CA THR A 236 -6.83 -16.93 18.25
C THR A 236 -7.40 -16.14 17.08
N SER A 237 -6.57 -15.74 16.11
CA SER A 237 -7.05 -14.99 14.94
C SER A 237 -7.98 -15.80 14.03
N THR A 238 -7.72 -17.09 13.84
CA THR A 238 -8.62 -17.99 13.09
C THR A 238 -9.99 -18.10 13.78
N ILE A 239 -10.02 -18.16 15.12
CA ILE A 239 -11.27 -18.14 15.89
C ILE A 239 -11.99 -16.80 15.74
N CYS A 240 -11.31 -15.66 15.90
CA CYS A 240 -11.93 -14.33 15.73
C CYS A 240 -12.51 -14.14 14.32
N TRP A 241 -11.77 -14.60 13.30
CA TRP A 241 -12.24 -14.59 11.92
C TRP A 241 -13.47 -15.48 11.70
N GLY A 242 -13.45 -16.70 12.26
CA GLY A 242 -14.59 -17.62 12.20
C GLY A 242 -15.83 -17.10 12.92
N LEU A 243 -15.65 -16.41 14.06
CA LEU A 243 -16.72 -15.73 14.77
C LEU A 243 -17.33 -14.59 13.93
N MET A 244 -16.52 -13.81 13.21
CA MET A 244 -17.04 -12.80 12.30
C MET A 244 -17.83 -13.42 11.15
N LEU A 245 -17.35 -14.52 10.56
CA LEU A 245 -18.12 -15.24 9.53
C LEU A 245 -19.45 -15.76 10.07
N ALA A 246 -19.46 -16.37 11.24
CA ALA A 246 -20.69 -16.84 11.89
C ALA A 246 -21.65 -15.69 12.16
N PHE A 247 -21.13 -14.53 12.59
CA PHE A 247 -21.91 -13.32 12.78
C PHE A 247 -22.52 -12.83 11.47
N LEU A 248 -21.75 -12.74 10.38
CA LEU A 248 -22.26 -12.33 9.07
C LEU A 248 -23.33 -13.32 8.55
N PHE A 249 -23.11 -14.62 8.72
CA PHE A 249 -24.11 -15.64 8.36
C PHE A 249 -25.39 -15.47 9.17
N TYR A 250 -25.29 -15.28 10.49
CA TYR A 250 -26.43 -15.03 11.36
C TYR A 250 -27.18 -13.74 10.96
N ILE A 251 -26.47 -12.63 10.73
CA ILE A 251 -27.10 -11.39 10.26
C ILE A 251 -27.78 -11.60 8.90
N SER A 252 -27.21 -12.40 8.01
CA SER A 252 -27.83 -12.75 6.72
C SER A 252 -29.21 -13.38 6.85
N THR A 253 -29.49 -14.12 7.93
CA THR A 253 -30.80 -14.74 8.15
C THR A 253 -31.84 -13.75 8.67
N ILE A 254 -31.39 -12.63 9.28
CA ILE A 254 -32.25 -11.56 9.79
C ILE A 254 -32.59 -10.55 8.69
N ILE A 255 -31.58 -10.02 8.01
CA ILE A 255 -31.75 -8.92 7.04
C ILE A 255 -31.91 -9.42 5.59
N GLY A 256 -31.76 -10.72 5.38
CA GLY A 256 -31.76 -11.36 4.07
C GLY A 256 -30.40 -11.30 3.37
N PRO A 257 -30.06 -12.32 2.56
CA PRO A 257 -28.75 -12.44 1.93
C PRO A 257 -28.46 -11.31 0.93
N LEU A 258 -29.47 -10.81 0.20
CA LEU A 258 -29.28 -9.74 -0.77
C LEU A 258 -28.85 -8.43 -0.12
N LEU A 259 -29.42 -8.08 1.03
CA LEU A 259 -29.04 -6.85 1.73
C LEU A 259 -27.65 -6.99 2.35
N LEU A 260 -27.29 -8.15 2.89
CA LEU A 260 -25.93 -8.41 3.36
C LEU A 260 -24.90 -8.32 2.22
N ILE A 261 -25.23 -8.85 1.04
CA ILE A 261 -24.36 -8.74 -0.14
C ILE A 261 -24.11 -7.27 -0.48
N LYS A 262 -25.18 -6.45 -0.53
CA LYS A 262 -25.09 -5.02 -0.84
C LYS A 262 -24.32 -4.25 0.24
N LEU A 263 -24.56 -4.54 1.52
CA LEU A 263 -23.96 -3.80 2.63
C LEU A 263 -22.52 -4.20 2.93
N TYR A 264 -22.15 -5.47 2.74
CA TYR A 264 -20.88 -6.00 3.21
C TYR A 264 -20.05 -6.66 2.12
N VAL A 265 -20.62 -7.60 1.35
CA VAL A 265 -19.85 -8.41 0.41
C VAL A 265 -19.29 -7.58 -0.75
N VAL A 266 -20.10 -6.70 -1.35
CA VAL A 266 -19.63 -5.83 -2.44
C VAL A 266 -18.56 -4.84 -1.95
N PRO A 267 -18.75 -4.11 -0.83
CA PRO A 267 -17.67 -3.31 -0.23
C PRO A 267 -16.42 -4.12 0.12
N TYR A 268 -16.55 -5.34 0.65
CA TYR A 268 -15.43 -6.22 0.95
C TYR A 268 -14.60 -6.55 -0.30
N LEU A 269 -15.24 -6.83 -1.43
CA LEU A 269 -14.53 -7.06 -2.69
C LEU A 269 -13.76 -5.81 -3.17
N ILE A 270 -14.31 -4.62 -2.96
CA ILE A 270 -13.62 -3.35 -3.26
C ILE A 270 -12.43 -3.13 -2.32
N PHE A 271 -12.57 -3.48 -1.04
CA PHE A 271 -11.45 -3.49 -0.09
C PHE A 271 -10.33 -4.43 -0.55
N VAL A 272 -10.68 -5.66 -0.94
CA VAL A 272 -9.72 -6.63 -1.47
C VAL A 272 -8.98 -6.06 -2.69
N ALA A 273 -9.71 -5.42 -3.61
CA ALA A 273 -9.12 -4.74 -4.76
C ALA A 273 -8.18 -3.61 -4.36
N TRP A 274 -8.54 -2.79 -3.37
CA TRP A 274 -7.65 -1.77 -2.82
C TRP A 274 -6.38 -2.38 -2.24
N LEU A 275 -6.51 -3.43 -1.41
CA LEU A 275 -5.39 -4.07 -0.74
C LEU A 275 -4.39 -4.63 -1.75
N ASP A 276 -4.86 -5.42 -2.73
CA ASP A 276 -3.98 -6.01 -3.74
C ASP A 276 -3.38 -4.93 -4.65
N THR A 277 -4.16 -3.92 -5.04
CA THR A 277 -3.67 -2.81 -5.89
C THR A 277 -2.56 -2.01 -5.21
N VAL A 278 -2.82 -1.55 -3.98
CA VAL A 278 -1.91 -0.68 -3.24
C VAL A 278 -0.64 -1.43 -2.89
N THR A 279 -0.77 -2.65 -2.36
CA THR A 279 0.39 -3.49 -2.04
C THR A 279 1.19 -3.77 -3.31
N TYR A 280 0.56 -4.14 -4.42
CA TYR A 280 1.28 -4.38 -5.67
C TYR A 280 2.05 -3.13 -6.13
N LEU A 281 1.38 -1.98 -6.25
CA LEU A 281 1.98 -0.72 -6.75
C LEU A 281 3.10 -0.18 -5.86
N HIS A 282 3.10 -0.52 -4.59
CA HIS A 282 4.16 -0.16 -3.65
C HIS A 282 5.43 -1.00 -3.82
N HIS A 283 5.34 -2.16 -4.46
CA HIS A 283 6.46 -3.07 -4.73
C HIS A 283 6.78 -3.23 -6.23
N HIS A 284 5.93 -2.69 -7.12
CA HIS A 284 5.97 -2.89 -8.57
C HIS A 284 5.57 -1.62 -9.33
N GLY A 285 5.70 -1.65 -10.66
CA GLY A 285 5.08 -0.67 -11.56
C GLY A 285 5.69 0.72 -11.54
N HIS A 286 6.99 0.83 -11.81
CA HIS A 286 7.70 2.09 -11.96
C HIS A 286 8.30 2.22 -13.37
N ASP A 287 8.60 3.44 -13.83
CA ASP A 287 9.10 3.69 -15.19
C ASP A 287 10.41 2.94 -15.48
N ARG A 288 11.27 2.86 -14.47
CA ARG A 288 12.46 2.00 -14.43
C ARG A 288 12.18 0.76 -13.58
N LYS A 289 12.54 -0.43 -14.07
CA LYS A 289 12.40 -1.69 -13.34
C LYS A 289 13.18 -1.65 -12.03
N LEU A 290 12.58 -2.21 -10.99
CA LEU A 290 13.15 -2.27 -9.65
C LEU A 290 14.04 -3.52 -9.54
N PRO A 291 15.23 -3.42 -8.93
CA PRO A 291 16.09 -4.57 -8.71
C PRO A 291 15.50 -5.47 -7.62
N TRP A 292 15.77 -6.76 -7.75
CA TRP A 292 15.58 -7.76 -6.71
C TRP A 292 16.93 -8.41 -6.43
N TYR A 293 17.16 -8.76 -5.16
CA TYR A 293 18.49 -9.18 -4.70
C TYR A 293 18.49 -10.60 -4.16
N ARG A 294 19.66 -11.25 -4.24
CA ARG A 294 19.98 -12.55 -3.65
C ARG A 294 21.27 -12.48 -2.84
N GLY A 295 21.44 -13.46 -1.95
CA GLY A 295 22.71 -13.73 -1.29
C GLY A 295 23.31 -12.49 -0.63
N LYS A 296 24.57 -12.19 -0.97
CA LYS A 296 25.31 -11.06 -0.38
C LYS A 296 24.92 -9.70 -0.93
N GLU A 297 24.24 -9.65 -2.06
CA GLU A 297 23.74 -8.38 -2.62
C GLU A 297 22.53 -7.87 -1.84
N TRP A 298 21.76 -8.75 -1.21
CA TRP A 298 20.64 -8.31 -0.40
C TRP A 298 21.09 -7.69 0.93
N SER A 299 20.46 -6.56 1.28
CA SER A 299 20.48 -6.00 2.63
C SER A 299 19.12 -5.36 2.91
N TYR A 300 18.74 -5.26 4.19
CA TYR A 300 17.48 -4.63 4.61
C TYR A 300 17.30 -3.22 4.02
N LEU A 301 18.37 -2.42 3.98
CA LEU A 301 18.33 -1.07 3.40
C LEU A 301 18.12 -1.11 1.89
N ARG A 302 18.93 -1.90 1.14
CA ARG A 302 18.80 -1.99 -0.32
C ARG A 302 17.41 -2.47 -0.73
N GLY A 303 16.90 -3.51 -0.07
CA GLY A 303 15.56 -4.00 -0.29
C GLY A 303 14.47 -2.97 0.02
N GLY A 304 14.62 -2.19 1.10
CA GLY A 304 13.63 -1.16 1.43
C GLY A 304 13.60 -0.04 0.39
N LEU A 305 14.75 0.29 -0.21
CA LEU A 305 14.88 1.26 -1.29
C LEU A 305 14.32 0.78 -2.63
N THR A 306 13.89 -0.47 -2.78
CA THR A 306 13.20 -0.94 -3.98
C THR A 306 11.70 -0.69 -3.93
N THR A 307 11.15 -0.36 -2.77
CA THR A 307 9.75 0.05 -2.65
C THR A 307 9.50 1.41 -3.29
N VAL A 308 8.24 1.71 -3.60
CA VAL A 308 7.84 2.89 -4.36
C VAL A 308 6.73 3.64 -3.65
N ASP A 309 6.98 4.90 -3.35
CA ASP A 309 5.95 5.80 -2.86
C ASP A 309 4.91 6.08 -3.95
N ARG A 310 3.64 6.23 -3.57
CA ARG A 310 2.53 6.51 -4.47
C ARG A 310 1.65 7.63 -3.93
N ASP A 311 1.23 8.51 -4.82
CA ASP A 311 0.25 9.55 -4.50
C ASP A 311 -1.15 9.12 -4.96
N TYR A 312 -2.06 8.88 -4.02
CA TYR A 312 -3.44 8.46 -4.26
C TYR A 312 -4.44 9.63 -4.31
N GLY A 313 -3.98 10.89 -4.38
CA GLY A 313 -4.86 12.06 -4.45
C GLY A 313 -5.70 12.24 -3.18
N ILE A 314 -7.02 12.40 -3.32
CA ILE A 314 -7.93 12.57 -2.17
C ILE A 314 -7.94 11.37 -1.21
N PHE A 315 -7.49 10.20 -1.68
CA PHE A 315 -7.47 8.98 -0.87
C PHE A 315 -6.29 8.89 0.10
N ASN A 316 -5.24 9.70 -0.05
CA ASN A 316 -4.05 9.63 0.83
C ASN A 316 -4.43 9.69 2.32
N GLY A 317 -5.26 10.66 2.71
CA GLY A 317 -5.69 10.80 4.10
C GLY A 317 -6.67 9.72 4.58
N ILE A 318 -7.37 9.05 3.66
CA ILE A 318 -8.24 7.90 3.98
C ILE A 318 -7.38 6.64 4.15
N HIS A 319 -6.31 6.51 3.35
CA HIS A 319 -5.34 5.43 3.44
C HIS A 319 -4.31 5.64 4.55
N HIS A 320 -4.51 6.66 5.39
CA HIS A 320 -3.58 7.01 6.47
C HIS A 320 -2.15 7.24 5.96
N ASP A 321 -2.01 7.87 4.79
CA ASP A 321 -0.73 8.21 4.17
C ASP A 321 0.24 7.01 3.96
N ILE A 322 -0.26 5.77 3.95
CA ILE A 322 0.55 4.56 3.69
C ILE A 322 1.25 4.59 2.32
N GLY A 323 0.83 5.49 1.43
CA GLY A 323 1.50 5.78 0.16
C GLY A 323 2.96 6.22 0.30
N THR A 324 3.40 6.70 1.47
CA THR A 324 4.82 6.94 1.79
C THR A 324 5.51 5.63 2.21
N HIS A 325 5.55 4.68 1.29
CA HIS A 325 5.86 3.29 1.56
C HIS A 325 7.34 3.01 1.82
N VAL A 326 8.26 3.82 1.27
CA VAL A 326 9.72 3.63 1.47
C VAL A 326 10.11 3.77 2.94
N ILE A 327 9.67 4.85 3.58
CA ILE A 327 9.95 5.07 5.01
C ILE A 327 9.16 4.11 5.87
N HIS A 328 7.93 3.79 5.49
CA HIS A 328 7.17 2.75 6.15
C HIS A 328 7.92 1.40 6.12
N HIS A 329 8.55 1.02 5.01
CA HIS A 329 9.33 -0.22 4.94
C HIS A 329 10.61 -0.22 5.75
N LEU A 330 11.35 0.90 5.73
CA LEU A 330 12.59 1.05 6.49
C LEU A 330 12.34 1.18 8.00
N PHE A 331 11.21 1.78 8.38
CA PHE A 331 10.86 2.09 9.77
C PHE A 331 9.36 1.92 10.02
N PRO A 332 8.83 0.67 9.99
CA PRO A 332 7.40 0.40 10.14
C PRO A 332 6.82 0.81 11.51
N GLN A 333 7.70 1.14 12.45
CA GLN A 333 7.36 1.54 13.81
C GLN A 333 6.95 3.01 13.94
N ILE A 334 7.11 3.81 12.88
CA ILE A 334 6.64 5.19 12.79
C ILE A 334 5.12 5.14 12.56
N PRO A 335 4.31 5.78 13.43
CA PRO A 335 2.87 5.85 13.22
C PRO A 335 2.51 6.52 11.91
N HIS A 336 1.42 6.07 11.27
CA HIS A 336 0.98 6.59 9.98
C HIS A 336 0.88 8.13 9.92
N TYR A 337 0.40 8.76 10.99
CA TYR A 337 0.23 10.21 11.10
C TYR A 337 1.54 11.02 11.19
N HIS A 338 2.69 10.34 11.17
CA HIS A 338 4.02 10.94 11.08
C HIS A 338 4.79 10.55 9.80
N LEU A 339 4.27 9.63 8.97
CA LEU A 339 5.02 9.11 7.83
C LEU A 339 5.35 10.17 6.78
N VAL A 340 4.45 11.11 6.50
CA VAL A 340 4.68 12.21 5.54
C VAL A 340 5.84 13.09 5.99
N GLU A 341 5.88 13.45 7.27
CA GLU A 341 6.96 14.24 7.85
C GLU A 341 8.27 13.45 7.86
N ALA A 342 8.25 12.20 8.32
CA ALA A 342 9.43 11.34 8.34
C ALA A 342 10.02 11.16 6.93
N THR A 343 9.17 10.99 5.92
CA THR A 343 9.56 10.93 4.50
C THR A 343 10.21 12.22 4.04
N ARG A 344 9.60 13.37 4.33
CA ARG A 344 10.18 14.67 3.96
C ARG A 344 11.60 14.86 4.50
N GLU A 345 11.86 14.46 5.74
CA GLU A 345 13.17 14.62 6.37
C GLU A 345 14.18 13.56 5.87
N ALA A 346 13.75 12.30 5.74
CA ALA A 346 14.59 11.20 5.26
C ALA A 346 15.09 11.41 3.81
N LYS A 347 14.28 12.05 2.96
CA LYS A 347 14.65 12.40 1.56
C LYS A 347 15.98 13.14 1.44
N ARG A 348 16.34 13.95 2.45
CA ARG A 348 17.62 14.69 2.47
C ARG A 348 18.84 13.77 2.51
N VAL A 349 18.67 12.58 3.09
CA VAL A 349 19.70 11.53 3.15
C VAL A 349 19.61 10.62 1.93
N LEU A 350 18.38 10.22 1.54
CA LEU A 350 18.17 9.26 0.45
C LEU A 350 18.60 9.79 -0.93
N ARG A 351 18.43 11.09 -1.20
CA ARG A 351 18.85 11.74 -2.46
C ARG A 351 18.37 10.97 -3.69
N GLU A 352 19.27 10.59 -4.59
CA GLU A 352 18.98 9.91 -5.87
C GLU A 352 18.36 8.51 -5.67
N TYR A 353 18.51 7.89 -4.49
CA TYR A 353 17.86 6.62 -4.17
C TYR A 353 16.37 6.77 -3.84
N TYR A 354 15.88 7.99 -3.61
CA TYR A 354 14.44 8.24 -3.41
C TYR A 354 13.76 8.59 -4.74
N ARG A 355 12.71 7.85 -5.07
CA ARG A 355 11.91 8.06 -6.29
C ARG A 355 10.71 8.92 -5.94
N GLU A 356 10.72 10.18 -6.38
CA GLU A 356 9.60 11.08 -6.17
C GLU A 356 8.33 10.55 -6.85
N PRO A 357 7.22 10.39 -6.10
CA PRO A 357 5.97 9.94 -6.71
C PRO A 357 5.42 11.02 -7.65
N LYS A 358 4.95 10.59 -8.82
CA LYS A 358 4.13 11.45 -9.69
C LYS A 358 2.89 11.89 -8.90
N LYS A 359 2.63 13.20 -8.88
CA LYS A 359 1.48 13.75 -8.16
C LYS A 359 0.17 13.42 -8.84
N SER A 360 -0.82 13.06 -8.02
CA SER A 360 -2.19 12.83 -8.48
C SER A 360 -2.96 14.13 -8.63
N GLY A 361 -3.96 14.13 -9.51
CA GLY A 361 -5.07 15.09 -9.42
C GLY A 361 -5.99 14.71 -8.25
N LEU A 362 -7.29 14.97 -8.38
CA LEU A 362 -8.27 14.52 -7.36
C LEU A 362 -8.25 12.98 -7.21
N ILE A 363 -8.22 12.27 -8.34
CA ILE A 363 -8.25 10.79 -8.40
C ILE A 363 -6.94 10.31 -9.06
N PRO A 364 -6.34 9.20 -8.59
CA PRO A 364 -5.03 8.73 -9.05
C PRO A 364 -5.07 7.93 -10.36
N ILE A 365 -5.68 8.51 -11.41
CA ILE A 365 -5.83 7.85 -12.73
C ILE A 365 -4.47 7.46 -13.33
N HIS A 366 -3.41 8.20 -12.99
CA HIS A 366 -2.05 7.94 -13.47
C HIS A 366 -1.46 6.59 -12.98
N LEU A 367 -2.01 6.00 -11.92
CA LEU A 367 -1.57 4.70 -11.39
C LEU A 367 -2.12 3.51 -12.20
N ILE A 368 -3.24 3.68 -12.90
CA ILE A 368 -3.85 2.63 -13.72
C ILE A 368 -2.89 2.12 -14.82
N PRO A 369 -2.29 2.98 -15.67
CA PRO A 369 -1.34 2.49 -16.68
C PRO A 369 -0.09 1.86 -16.06
N ASN A 370 0.37 2.33 -14.88
CA ASN A 370 1.50 1.71 -14.17
C ASN A 370 1.17 0.28 -13.74
N LEU A 371 -0.01 0.09 -13.13
CA LEU A 371 -0.50 -1.23 -12.70
C LEU A 371 -0.64 -2.18 -13.89
N VAL A 372 -1.35 -1.74 -14.94
CA VAL A 372 -1.61 -2.56 -16.13
C VAL A 372 -0.31 -2.94 -16.83
N LYS A 373 0.59 -1.97 -17.07
CA LYS A 373 1.88 -2.22 -17.73
C LYS A 373 2.71 -3.21 -16.93
N SER A 374 2.87 -2.98 -15.62
CA SER A 374 3.67 -3.84 -14.75
C SER A 374 3.14 -5.27 -14.72
N ILE A 375 1.83 -5.48 -14.57
CA ILE A 375 1.23 -6.82 -14.59
C ILE A 375 1.44 -7.53 -15.93
N GLN A 376 1.48 -6.80 -17.05
CA GLN A 376 1.71 -7.34 -18.39
C GLN A 376 3.18 -7.59 -18.73
N THR A 377 4.12 -6.97 -18.02
CA THR A 377 5.56 -7.03 -18.36
C THR A 377 6.41 -7.71 -17.30
N ASP A 378 5.95 -7.79 -16.05
CA ASP A 378 6.74 -8.24 -14.91
C ASP A 378 6.35 -9.68 -14.52
N HIS A 379 6.75 -10.64 -15.36
CA HIS A 379 6.30 -12.03 -15.23
C HIS A 379 7.21 -12.88 -14.33
N PHE A 380 8.53 -12.84 -14.55
CA PHE A 380 9.49 -13.67 -13.81
C PHE A 380 10.84 -12.98 -13.68
N VAL A 381 11.75 -13.53 -12.88
CA VAL A 381 13.16 -13.12 -12.81
C VAL A 381 14.06 -14.28 -13.19
N SER A 382 15.25 -13.99 -13.74
CA SER A 382 16.22 -15.03 -14.12
C SER A 382 16.57 -15.92 -12.92
N ASP A 383 16.72 -17.23 -13.15
CA ASP A 383 17.25 -18.17 -12.16
C ASP A 383 18.74 -17.90 -11.82
N HIS A 384 19.43 -17.05 -12.59
CA HIS A 384 20.84 -16.72 -12.44
C HIS A 384 21.07 -15.26 -12.06
N GLY A 385 22.20 -14.99 -11.40
CA GLY A 385 22.63 -13.65 -10.98
C GLY A 385 22.14 -13.25 -9.59
N ASP A 386 22.87 -12.35 -8.94
CA ASP A 386 22.57 -11.90 -7.56
C ASP A 386 21.76 -10.59 -7.51
N VAL A 387 21.78 -9.81 -8.60
CA VAL A 387 20.91 -8.66 -8.83
C VAL A 387 20.10 -8.95 -10.09
N VAL A 388 18.78 -9.09 -9.97
CA VAL A 388 17.89 -9.46 -11.06
C VAL A 388 16.75 -8.48 -11.22
N TYR A 389 16.22 -8.44 -12.43
CA TYR A 389 15.09 -7.60 -12.81
C TYR A 389 14.02 -8.47 -13.45
N TYR A 390 12.77 -8.02 -13.32
CA TYR A 390 11.66 -8.67 -14.00
C TYR A 390 11.89 -8.78 -15.51
N GLN A 391 11.46 -9.89 -16.07
CA GLN A 391 11.46 -10.20 -17.49
C GLN A 391 10.04 -10.49 -17.97
N THR A 392 9.84 -10.26 -19.26
CA THR A 392 8.55 -10.37 -19.92
C THR A 392 8.48 -11.68 -20.68
N ASP A 393 7.33 -12.35 -20.60
CA ASP A 393 6.98 -13.48 -21.44
C ASP A 393 5.93 -12.99 -22.44
N ASP A 394 6.38 -12.63 -23.65
CA ASP A 394 5.53 -12.10 -24.72
C ASP A 394 4.50 -13.12 -25.22
N LYS A 395 4.64 -14.40 -24.84
CA LYS A 395 3.77 -15.50 -25.26
C LYS A 395 2.90 -16.05 -24.12
N ILE A 396 2.81 -15.35 -22.98
CA ILE A 396 2.10 -15.81 -21.78
C ILE A 396 0.65 -16.29 -22.05
N PHE A 397 -0.04 -15.66 -22.99
CA PHE A 397 -1.41 -16.00 -23.40
C PHE A 397 -1.56 -16.32 -24.88
N SER A 398 -0.45 -16.49 -25.61
CA SER A 398 -0.53 -17.05 -26.96
C SER A 398 -0.97 -18.51 -26.83
N SER A 399 -1.99 -18.90 -27.58
CA SER A 399 -2.48 -20.29 -27.64
C SER A 399 -1.30 -21.24 -27.85
N GLN A 400 -1.10 -22.16 -26.91
CA GLN A 400 -0.15 -23.26 -27.04
C GLN A 400 -0.47 -24.13 -28.25
#